data_AF-A0A497TTQ3-F1
#
_entry.id   AF-A0A497TTQ3-F1
#
_cell.length_a   1.000
_cell.length_b   1.000
_cell.length_c   1.000
_cell.angle_alpha   90.00
_cell.angle_beta   90.00
_cell.angle_gamma   90.00
#
_symmetry.space_group_name_H-M   'P 1'
#
loop_
_entity.id
_entity.type
_entity.pdbx_description
1 polymer ?
#
loop_
_entity_poly.entity_id
_entity_poly.type
_entity_poly.pdbx_seq_one_letter_code
_entity_poly.pdbx_strand_id
1 'polypeptide(L)'
;MSREINIFISYSHLDDDWHERLKAFLDSLKFTRLKTQDLKSGNLYQNARFQYRAWSDKQIDLGSNWKPEIEDAIRQARVAVLLVSTDFLASEFILEQELPLLIDRSNSGELAIFPLIIRPCLWRETAWLQEIQIFDSGQAMSELPQHEWEKKLVEFSLRIDEQLESERSGQELVDEEAEIVEEIIAASISTQPIYTEPFKEKNASGNEFYTWNGVRKLIDESGFCETGEYVADGLLLFRTVKQRTWFAVTQRQLFCVLDGEKTRKRGRLIQWHESLSQNLPVRARDRANAQTGLLNVGTHVNWLYSKRLHKSPGELEAQVTKLLENA
;
A
#
# COMPACT_ATOMS: atom_id res chain seq x y z
N MET A 1 -26.17 -4.23 -0.67
CA MET A 1 -26.16 -3.75 -2.07
C MET A 1 -24.76 -3.98 -2.61
N SER A 2 -24.60 -4.43 -3.86
CA SER A 2 -23.27 -4.59 -4.46
C SER A 2 -22.60 -3.22 -4.61
N ARG A 3 -21.36 -3.09 -4.12
CA ARG A 3 -20.61 -1.83 -4.18
C ARG A 3 -20.06 -1.64 -5.58
N GLU A 4 -20.30 -0.47 -6.18
CA GLU A 4 -19.69 -0.14 -7.48
C GLU A 4 -18.21 0.22 -7.27
N ILE A 5 -17.34 -0.36 -8.11
CA ILE A 5 -15.89 -0.14 -8.11
C ILE A 5 -15.51 0.46 -9.45
N ASN A 6 -15.11 1.72 -9.43
CA ASN A 6 -14.58 2.41 -10.59
C ASN A 6 -13.14 1.97 -10.86
N ILE A 7 -12.88 1.50 -12.08
CA ILE A 7 -11.58 1.13 -12.60
C ILE A 7 -11.18 2.15 -13.66
N PHE A 8 -10.13 2.92 -13.40
CA PHE A 8 -9.54 3.81 -14.40
C PHE A 8 -8.56 3.02 -15.28
N ILE A 9 -8.66 3.12 -16.59
CA ILE A 9 -7.70 2.50 -17.52
C ILE A 9 -6.90 3.61 -18.18
N SER A 10 -5.62 3.70 -17.83
CA SER A 10 -4.65 4.60 -18.45
C SER A 10 -3.93 3.86 -19.58
N TYR A 11 -3.95 4.43 -20.78
CA TYR A 11 -3.39 3.83 -22.00
C TYR A 11 -3.05 4.91 -23.02
N SER A 12 -2.16 4.62 -23.96
CA SER A 12 -2.01 5.47 -25.15
C SER A 12 -3.17 5.20 -26.11
N HIS A 13 -3.71 6.22 -26.78
CA HIS A 13 -4.71 6.02 -27.82
C HIS A 13 -4.23 5.13 -28.99
N LEU A 14 -2.93 4.94 -29.14
CA LEU A 14 -2.33 3.99 -30.10
C LEU A 14 -2.50 2.52 -29.66
N ASP A 15 -2.85 2.29 -28.40
CA ASP A 15 -3.08 0.98 -27.78
C ASP A 15 -4.57 0.68 -27.56
N ASP A 16 -5.46 1.35 -28.30
CA ASP A 16 -6.90 1.25 -28.13
C ASP A 16 -7.46 -0.18 -28.26
N ASP A 17 -6.81 -0.99 -29.10
CA ASP A 17 -7.15 -2.40 -29.28
C ASP A 17 -7.01 -3.21 -27.97
N TRP A 18 -6.02 -2.90 -27.14
CA TRP A 18 -5.82 -3.54 -25.84
C TRP A 18 -6.79 -3.02 -24.78
N HIS A 19 -7.10 -1.73 -24.80
CA HIS A 19 -8.09 -1.14 -23.92
C HIS A 19 -9.46 -1.80 -24.10
N GLU A 20 -9.96 -1.92 -25.34
CA GLU A 20 -11.26 -2.56 -25.62
C GLU A 20 -11.29 -4.03 -25.17
N ARG A 21 -10.20 -4.77 -25.38
CA ARG A 21 -10.08 -6.18 -24.94
C ARG A 21 -10.16 -6.29 -23.43
N LEU A 22 -9.32 -5.56 -22.69
CA LEU A 22 -9.31 -5.60 -21.23
C LEU A 22 -10.68 -5.18 -20.68
N LYS A 23 -11.28 -4.13 -21.23
CA LYS A 23 -12.60 -3.67 -20.84
C LYS A 23 -13.65 -4.77 -20.98
N ALA A 24 -13.63 -5.54 -22.07
CA ALA A 24 -14.55 -6.67 -22.25
C ALA A 24 -14.36 -7.75 -21.16
N PHE A 25 -13.13 -8.07 -20.76
CA PHE A 25 -12.86 -9.00 -19.66
C PHE A 25 -13.34 -8.47 -18.31
N LEU A 26 -13.07 -7.20 -17.99
CA LEU A 26 -13.54 -6.55 -16.77
C LEU A 26 -15.08 -6.47 -16.73
N ASP A 27 -15.73 -6.18 -17.87
CA ASP A 27 -17.18 -6.20 -18.01
C ASP A 27 -17.73 -7.63 -17.85
N SER A 28 -17.01 -8.67 -18.28
CA SER A 28 -17.40 -10.07 -18.11
C SER A 28 -17.46 -10.50 -16.63
N LEU A 29 -16.64 -9.91 -15.76
CA LEU A 29 -16.69 -10.18 -14.31
C LEU A 29 -18.06 -9.87 -13.70
N LYS A 30 -18.82 -8.92 -14.30
CA LYS A 30 -20.20 -8.60 -13.90
C LYS A 30 -21.13 -9.81 -14.03
N PHE A 31 -20.91 -10.67 -15.02
CA PHE A 31 -21.84 -11.74 -15.40
C PHE A 31 -21.43 -13.12 -14.87
N THR A 32 -20.14 -13.38 -14.70
CA THR A 32 -19.58 -14.73 -14.41
C THR A 32 -19.92 -15.26 -13.02
N ARG A 33 -20.12 -14.40 -12.01
CA ARG A 33 -20.31 -14.81 -10.60
C ARG A 33 -21.76 -15.10 -10.18
N LEU A 34 -22.69 -15.12 -11.12
CA LEU A 34 -24.10 -15.44 -10.85
C LEU A 34 -24.42 -16.95 -10.96
N LYS A 35 -23.48 -17.82 -11.36
CA LYS A 35 -23.78 -19.23 -11.67
C LYS A 35 -22.66 -20.25 -11.36
N THR A 36 -22.11 -20.25 -10.15
CA THR A 36 -21.25 -21.38 -9.73
C THR A 36 -21.76 -22.00 -8.43
N GLN A 37 -22.72 -22.90 -8.59
CA GLN A 37 -23.05 -23.90 -7.57
C GLN A 37 -22.15 -25.10 -7.85
N ASP A 38 -20.98 -25.16 -7.21
CA ASP A 38 -20.06 -26.30 -7.37
C ASP A 38 -20.57 -27.52 -6.60
N LEU A 39 -20.98 -28.54 -7.35
CA LEU A 39 -21.56 -29.82 -6.90
C LEU A 39 -20.61 -30.74 -6.11
N LYS A 40 -19.44 -30.28 -5.66
CA LYS A 40 -18.45 -31.14 -4.97
C LYS A 40 -18.00 -30.66 -3.59
N SER A 41 -18.25 -29.41 -3.23
CA SER A 41 -17.56 -28.82 -2.07
C SER A 41 -18.49 -28.35 -0.96
N GLY A 42 -19.81 -28.27 -1.17
CA GLY A 42 -20.77 -27.81 -0.16
C GLY A 42 -20.58 -26.37 0.36
N ASN A 43 -19.52 -25.67 -0.05
CA ASN A 43 -19.27 -24.28 0.29
C ASN A 43 -19.89 -23.38 -0.78
N LEU A 44 -20.82 -22.52 -0.34
CA LEU A 44 -21.31 -21.40 -1.13
C LEU A 44 -20.15 -20.41 -1.34
N TYR A 45 -19.62 -20.33 -2.55
CA TYR A 45 -18.92 -19.11 -2.96
C TYR A 45 -19.98 -18.01 -3.11
N GLN A 46 -19.92 -17.04 -2.21
CA GLN A 46 -20.88 -15.95 -2.12
C GLN A 46 -20.80 -15.07 -3.40
N ASN A 47 -21.99 -14.71 -3.89
CA ASN A 47 -22.32 -13.91 -5.07
C ASN A 47 -21.33 -12.76 -5.38
N ALA A 48 -21.18 -12.40 -6.66
CA ALA A 48 -20.45 -11.19 -7.09
C ALA A 48 -20.85 -9.96 -6.25
N ARG A 49 -19.93 -9.43 -5.44
CA ARG A 49 -20.22 -8.33 -4.50
C ARG A 49 -19.85 -6.95 -5.04
N PHE A 50 -19.00 -6.91 -6.05
CA PHE A 50 -18.62 -5.68 -6.73
C PHE A 50 -19.25 -5.60 -8.11
N GLN A 51 -19.72 -4.40 -8.47
CA GLN A 51 -20.00 -4.04 -9.85
C GLN A 51 -18.82 -3.22 -10.37
N TYR A 52 -18.11 -3.73 -11.37
CA TYR A 52 -16.96 -3.02 -11.93
C TYR A 52 -17.41 -2.02 -12.98
N ARG A 53 -16.98 -0.77 -12.89
CA ARG A 53 -17.18 0.23 -13.93
C ARG A 53 -15.82 0.64 -14.48
N ALA A 54 -15.47 0.11 -15.64
CA ALA A 54 -14.29 0.55 -16.37
C ALA A 54 -14.53 1.93 -17.00
N TRP A 55 -13.62 2.85 -16.74
CA TRP A 55 -13.60 4.20 -17.26
C TRP A 55 -12.31 4.48 -18.03
N SER A 56 -12.44 5.19 -19.14
CA SER A 56 -11.35 5.74 -19.94
C SER A 56 -11.78 7.05 -20.60
N ASP A 57 -10.82 7.81 -21.10
CA ASP A 57 -11.00 9.06 -21.85
C ASP A 57 -12.00 8.98 -23.02
N LYS A 58 -12.24 7.79 -23.57
CA LYS A 58 -13.30 7.50 -24.56
C LYS A 58 -14.72 7.80 -24.09
N GLN A 59 -14.92 7.93 -22.78
CA GLN A 59 -16.23 8.25 -22.19
C GLN A 59 -16.48 9.76 -22.07
N ILE A 60 -15.53 10.59 -22.50
CA ILE A 60 -15.65 12.05 -22.51
C ILE A 60 -16.44 12.49 -23.75
N ASP A 61 -17.46 13.32 -23.56
CA ASP A 61 -18.28 13.85 -24.66
C ASP A 61 -17.49 14.81 -25.56
N LEU A 62 -17.77 14.76 -26.86
CA LEU A 62 -17.16 15.67 -27.83
C LEU A 62 -17.55 17.12 -27.51
N GLY A 63 -16.55 17.95 -27.23
CA GLY A 63 -16.71 19.37 -26.89
C GLY A 63 -16.61 19.69 -25.40
N SER A 64 -16.48 18.68 -24.53
CA SER A 64 -16.26 18.88 -23.10
C SER A 64 -14.81 19.25 -22.76
N ASN A 65 -14.60 19.85 -21.58
CA ASN A 65 -13.26 20.08 -21.05
C ASN A 65 -12.72 18.75 -20.49
N TRP A 66 -12.02 18.01 -21.35
CA TRP A 66 -11.57 16.64 -21.12
C TRP A 66 -10.62 16.47 -19.92
N LYS A 67 -9.80 17.48 -19.59
CA LYS A 67 -8.84 17.39 -18.47
C LYS A 67 -9.51 17.23 -17.10
N PRO A 68 -10.44 18.12 -16.68
CA PRO A 68 -11.20 17.92 -15.44
C PRO A 68 -11.93 16.58 -15.34
N GLU A 69 -12.44 16.06 -16.46
CA GLU A 69 -13.15 14.77 -16.46
C GLU A 69 -12.20 13.59 -16.20
N ILE A 70 -10.99 13.61 -16.79
CA ILE A 70 -9.95 12.63 -16.48
C ILE A 70 -9.54 12.73 -15.01
N GLU A 71 -9.33 13.93 -14.48
CA GLU A 71 -8.98 14.11 -13.08
C GLU A 71 -10.07 13.58 -12.14
N ASP A 72 -11.34 13.86 -12.44
CA ASP A 72 -12.48 13.38 -11.65
C ASP A 72 -12.62 11.86 -11.73
N ALA A 73 -12.47 11.28 -12.92
CA ALA A 73 -12.44 9.83 -13.09
C ALA A 73 -11.29 9.18 -12.33
N ILE A 74 -10.09 9.78 -12.39
CA ILE A 74 -8.96 9.36 -11.56
C ILE A 74 -9.37 9.46 -10.10
N ARG A 75 -9.91 10.56 -9.59
CA ARG A 75 -10.31 10.73 -8.17
C ARG A 75 -11.34 9.71 -7.69
N GLN A 76 -12.29 9.35 -8.56
CA GLN A 76 -13.35 8.39 -8.22
C GLN A 76 -12.91 6.94 -8.33
N ALA A 77 -11.82 6.67 -9.05
CA ALA A 77 -11.30 5.32 -9.22
C ALA A 77 -10.81 4.71 -7.90
N ARG A 78 -11.05 3.41 -7.73
CA ARG A 78 -10.46 2.59 -6.65
C ARG A 78 -9.34 1.71 -7.16
N VAL A 79 -9.36 1.43 -8.47
CA VAL A 79 -8.32 0.70 -9.19
C VAL A 79 -7.90 1.52 -10.40
N ALA A 80 -6.60 1.56 -10.69
CA ALA A 80 -6.08 2.02 -11.97
C ALA A 80 -5.31 0.88 -12.64
N VAL A 81 -5.64 0.61 -13.89
CA VAL A 81 -4.88 -0.30 -14.75
C VAL A 81 -4.06 0.52 -15.73
N LEU A 82 -2.75 0.29 -15.77
CA LEU A 82 -1.85 0.95 -16.72
C LEU A 82 -1.52 -0.02 -17.85
N LEU A 83 -1.92 0.30 -19.08
CA LEU A 83 -1.54 -0.48 -20.26
C LEU A 83 -0.19 0.03 -20.77
N VAL A 84 0.89 -0.60 -20.30
CA VAL A 84 2.25 -0.12 -20.52
C VAL A 84 2.78 -0.60 -21.86
N SER A 85 3.14 0.34 -22.71
CA SER A 85 3.76 0.20 -24.03
C SER A 85 4.84 1.29 -24.22
N THR A 86 5.55 1.26 -25.35
CA THR A 86 6.46 2.36 -25.70
C THR A 86 5.71 3.68 -25.87
N ASP A 87 4.52 3.64 -26.49
CA ASP A 87 3.69 4.83 -26.71
C ASP A 87 3.13 5.38 -25.39
N PHE A 88 2.77 4.51 -24.44
CA PHE A 88 2.39 4.89 -23.08
C PHE A 88 3.55 5.63 -22.38
N LEU A 89 4.75 5.06 -22.44
CA LEU A 89 5.95 5.63 -21.80
C LEU A 89 6.47 6.90 -22.50
N ALA A 90 6.04 7.17 -23.73
CA ALA A 90 6.40 8.37 -24.49
C ALA A 90 5.30 9.46 -24.44
N SER A 91 4.16 9.19 -23.82
CA SER A 91 3.04 10.13 -23.77
C SER A 91 3.27 11.20 -22.70
N GLU A 92 3.58 12.42 -23.13
CA GLU A 92 3.70 13.58 -22.22
C GLU A 92 2.44 13.79 -21.39
N PHE A 93 1.26 13.59 -21.98
CA PHE A 93 0.00 13.75 -21.25
C PHE A 93 -0.11 12.73 -20.09
N ILE A 94 0.17 11.46 -20.35
CA ILE A 94 0.13 10.42 -19.31
C ILE A 94 1.17 10.72 -18.24
N LEU A 95 2.41 11.01 -18.63
CA LEU A 95 3.52 11.19 -17.70
C LEU A 95 3.40 12.47 -16.85
N GLU A 96 2.92 13.57 -17.43
CA GLU A 96 2.88 14.87 -16.75
C GLU A 96 1.55 15.18 -16.08
N GLN A 97 0.45 14.55 -16.52
CA GLN A 97 -0.89 14.86 -16.03
C GLN A 97 -1.51 13.71 -15.25
N GLU A 98 -1.63 12.52 -15.85
CA GLU A 98 -2.31 11.39 -15.21
C GLU A 98 -1.44 10.74 -14.13
N LEU A 99 -0.21 10.40 -14.49
CA LEU A 99 0.67 9.58 -13.67
C LEU A 99 0.98 10.19 -12.29
N PRO A 100 1.23 11.50 -12.13
CA PRO A 100 1.41 12.10 -10.82
C PRO A 100 0.19 11.91 -9.92
N LEU A 101 -1.03 12.10 -10.45
CA LEU A 101 -2.28 11.90 -9.72
C LEU A 101 -2.47 10.43 -9.33
N LEU A 102 -2.21 9.51 -10.25
CA LEU A 102 -2.32 8.07 -10.03
C LEU A 102 -1.33 7.63 -8.93
N ILE A 103 -0.06 8.03 -9.05
CA ILE A 103 0.99 7.70 -8.07
C ILE A 103 0.65 8.30 -6.70
N ASP A 104 0.21 9.56 -6.63
CA ASP A 104 -0.15 10.19 -5.37
C ASP A 104 -1.30 9.47 -4.66
N ARG A 105 -2.36 9.11 -5.40
CA ARG A 105 -3.48 8.34 -4.87
C ARG A 105 -3.11 6.90 -4.52
N SER A 106 -2.17 6.32 -5.26
CA SER A 106 -1.69 4.97 -4.96
C SER A 106 -0.82 4.92 -3.73
N ASN A 107 0.09 5.87 -3.63
CA ASN A 107 0.86 6.10 -2.43
C ASN A 107 -0.11 6.28 -1.26
N SER A 108 -1.15 7.12 -1.38
CA SER A 108 -2.13 7.38 -0.29
C SER A 108 -3.00 6.19 0.09
N GLY A 109 -2.94 5.08 -0.65
CA GLY A 109 -3.74 3.88 -0.44
C GLY A 109 -5.19 4.02 -0.92
N GLU A 110 -5.51 5.10 -1.62
CA GLU A 110 -6.83 5.36 -2.18
C GLU A 110 -7.05 4.64 -3.52
N LEU A 111 -5.96 4.32 -4.22
CA LEU A 111 -5.98 3.73 -5.55
C LEU A 111 -4.99 2.55 -5.66
N ALA A 112 -5.47 1.36 -5.98
CA ALA A 112 -4.57 0.26 -6.34
C ALA A 112 -4.13 0.42 -7.80
N ILE A 113 -2.82 0.47 -8.06
CA ILE A 113 -2.27 0.51 -9.44
C ILE A 113 -1.85 -0.90 -9.86
N PHE A 114 -2.33 -1.32 -11.03
CA PHE A 114 -1.96 -2.58 -11.67
C PHE A 114 -1.36 -2.32 -13.06
N PRO A 115 -0.03 -2.33 -13.19
CA PRO A 115 0.61 -2.24 -14.48
C PRO A 115 0.50 -3.57 -15.25
N LEU A 116 0.08 -3.47 -16.51
CA LEU A 116 0.00 -4.56 -17.47
C LEU A 116 0.88 -4.23 -18.67
N ILE A 117 1.97 -4.97 -18.86
CA ILE A 117 2.85 -4.78 -20.02
C ILE A 117 2.14 -5.35 -21.26
N ILE A 118 1.64 -4.50 -22.15
CA ILE A 118 0.88 -4.92 -23.33
C ILE A 118 1.78 -5.10 -24.57
N ARG A 119 2.87 -4.34 -24.67
CA ARG A 119 3.87 -4.39 -25.75
C ARG A 119 5.29 -4.30 -25.17
N PRO A 120 6.31 -4.89 -25.82
CA PRO A 120 7.70 -4.74 -25.40
C PRO A 120 8.08 -3.25 -25.30
N CYS A 121 8.65 -2.86 -24.17
CA CYS A 121 9.00 -1.48 -23.89
C CYS A 121 10.08 -1.40 -22.79
N LEU A 122 10.60 -0.20 -22.56
CA LEU A 122 11.66 0.09 -21.58
C LEU A 122 11.14 0.20 -20.13
N TRP A 123 10.11 -0.57 -19.77
CA TRP A 123 9.54 -0.54 -18.42
C TRP A 123 10.56 -0.90 -17.35
N ARG A 124 11.54 -1.77 -17.68
CA ARG A 124 12.64 -2.13 -16.78
C ARG A 124 13.61 -1.00 -16.51
N GLU A 125 13.70 -0.01 -17.40
CA GLU A 125 14.53 1.18 -17.20
C GLU A 125 13.73 2.35 -16.63
N THR A 126 12.43 2.15 -16.38
CA THR A 126 11.52 3.17 -15.88
C THR A 126 11.40 3.06 -14.36
N ALA A 127 12.13 3.92 -13.64
CA ALA A 127 12.29 3.84 -12.19
C ALA A 127 10.97 3.71 -11.41
N TRP A 128 9.97 4.53 -11.74
CA TRP A 128 8.68 4.50 -11.03
C TRP A 128 7.88 3.21 -11.25
N LEU A 129 8.08 2.51 -12.37
CA LEU A 129 7.47 1.20 -12.62
C LEU A 129 8.14 0.08 -11.84
N GLN A 130 9.43 0.21 -11.54
CA GLN A 130 10.16 -0.79 -10.74
C GLN A 130 9.69 -0.82 -9.27
N GLU A 131 9.14 0.28 -8.77
CA GLU A 131 8.62 0.39 -7.41
C GLU A 131 7.20 -0.21 -7.27
N ILE A 132 6.54 -0.51 -8.39
CA ILE A 132 5.18 -1.05 -8.43
C ILE A 132 5.24 -2.55 -8.79
N GLN A 133 4.37 -3.35 -8.17
CA GLN A 133 4.29 -4.77 -8.51
C GLN A 133 3.74 -4.95 -9.93
N ILE A 134 4.59 -5.41 -10.85
CA ILE A 134 4.21 -5.74 -12.23
C ILE A 134 3.54 -7.11 -12.29
N PHE A 135 2.45 -7.21 -13.05
CA PHE A 135 1.81 -8.49 -13.30
C PHE A 135 2.73 -9.43 -14.08
N ASP A 136 2.81 -10.68 -13.61
CA ASP A 136 3.41 -11.79 -14.33
C ASP A 136 4.86 -11.53 -14.83
N SER A 137 5.66 -10.92 -13.95
CA SER A 137 7.08 -10.59 -14.20
C SER A 137 7.33 -9.66 -15.40
N GLY A 138 6.27 -9.03 -15.92
CA GLY A 138 6.31 -8.07 -17.02
C GLY A 138 6.51 -8.69 -18.40
N GLN A 139 6.04 -9.92 -18.63
CA GLN A 139 5.93 -10.45 -20.00
C GLN A 139 4.92 -9.63 -20.81
N ALA A 140 5.31 -9.21 -22.01
CA ALA A 140 4.44 -8.40 -22.85
C ALA A 140 3.33 -9.25 -23.48
N MET A 141 2.07 -8.81 -23.34
CA MET A 141 0.91 -9.57 -23.87
C MET A 141 0.98 -9.78 -25.38
N SER A 142 1.53 -8.82 -26.12
CA SER A 142 1.69 -8.92 -27.58
C SER A 142 2.71 -9.99 -28.02
N GLU A 143 3.57 -10.48 -27.13
CA GLU A 143 4.54 -11.55 -27.43
C GLU A 143 3.90 -12.94 -27.39
N LEU A 144 2.67 -13.04 -26.86
CA LEU A 144 1.96 -14.29 -26.68
C LEU A 144 1.01 -14.58 -27.84
N PRO A 145 0.78 -15.86 -28.18
CA PRO A 145 -0.34 -16.24 -29.02
C PRO A 145 -1.68 -15.79 -28.42
N GLN A 146 -2.69 -15.58 -29.27
CA GLN A 146 -3.99 -15.05 -28.86
C GLN A 146 -4.60 -15.74 -27.64
N HIS A 147 -4.73 -17.05 -27.70
CA HIS A 147 -5.30 -17.85 -26.64
C HIS A 147 -4.53 -17.75 -25.30
N GLU A 148 -3.23 -17.43 -25.32
CA GLU A 148 -2.43 -17.29 -24.11
C GLU A 148 -2.59 -15.91 -23.49
N TRP A 149 -2.55 -14.82 -24.26
CA TRP A 149 -2.81 -13.51 -23.66
C TRP A 149 -4.28 -13.38 -23.20
N GLU A 150 -5.24 -14.02 -23.86
CA GLU A 150 -6.63 -14.08 -23.38
C GLU A 150 -6.73 -14.73 -21.99
N LYS A 151 -6.04 -15.87 -21.77
CA LYS A 151 -5.94 -16.49 -20.44
C LYS A 151 -5.32 -15.56 -19.41
N LYS A 152 -4.26 -14.84 -19.78
CA LYS A 152 -3.59 -13.90 -18.87
C LYS A 152 -4.45 -12.70 -18.52
N LEU A 153 -5.28 -12.20 -19.44
CA LEU A 153 -6.25 -11.15 -19.14
C LEU A 153 -7.33 -11.63 -18.17
N VAL A 154 -7.77 -12.89 -18.27
CA VAL A 154 -8.67 -13.50 -17.26
C VAL A 154 -7.99 -13.55 -15.91
N GLU A 155 -6.76 -14.09 -15.83
CA GLU A 155 -6.01 -14.17 -14.58
C GLU A 155 -5.76 -12.79 -13.97
N PHE A 156 -5.38 -11.80 -14.77
CA PHE A 156 -5.18 -10.42 -14.35
C PHE A 156 -6.46 -9.83 -13.75
N SER A 157 -7.59 -10.02 -14.43
CA SER A 157 -8.90 -9.55 -13.97
C SER A 157 -9.32 -10.21 -12.65
N LEU A 158 -9.04 -11.52 -12.48
CA LEU A 158 -9.30 -12.23 -11.23
C LEU A 158 -8.41 -11.74 -10.09
N ARG A 159 -7.13 -11.45 -10.34
CA ARG A 159 -6.22 -10.90 -9.31
C ARG A 159 -6.66 -9.52 -8.80
N ILE A 160 -7.18 -8.67 -9.69
CA ILE A 160 -7.76 -7.37 -9.30
C ILE A 160 -8.93 -7.60 -8.34
N ASP A 161 -9.83 -8.52 -8.69
CA ASP A 161 -10.99 -8.82 -7.87
C ASP A 161 -10.60 -9.42 -6.49
N GLU A 162 -9.68 -10.37 -6.46
CA GLU A 162 -9.17 -10.98 -5.22
C GLU A 162 -8.54 -9.95 -4.28
N GLN A 163 -7.77 -9.00 -4.83
CA GLN A 163 -7.16 -7.95 -4.03
C GLN A 163 -8.23 -7.04 -3.39
N LEU A 164 -9.27 -6.66 -4.15
CA LEU A 164 -10.36 -5.83 -3.64
C LEU A 164 -11.20 -6.55 -2.57
N GLU A 165 -11.43 -7.86 -2.70
CA GLU A 165 -12.10 -8.64 -1.66
C GLU A 165 -11.25 -8.71 -0.37
N SER A 166 -9.93 -8.88 -0.50
CA SER A 166 -9.02 -8.88 0.66
C SER A 166 -9.03 -7.55 1.42
N GLU A 167 -9.10 -6.43 0.69
CA GLU A 167 -9.23 -5.08 1.27
C GLU A 167 -10.57 -4.90 2.00
N ARG A 168 -11.68 -5.35 1.40
CA ARG A 168 -13.02 -5.25 2.02
C ARG A 168 -13.13 -6.05 3.30
N SER A 169 -12.71 -7.32 3.29
CA SER A 169 -12.72 -8.16 4.50
C SER A 169 -11.82 -7.59 5.59
N GLY A 170 -10.73 -6.92 5.21
CA GLY A 170 -9.89 -6.20 6.17
C GLY A 170 -10.56 -4.97 6.79
N GLN A 171 -11.44 -4.28 6.07
CA GLN A 171 -12.13 -3.08 6.54
C GLN A 171 -13.35 -3.42 7.43
N GLU A 172 -14.15 -4.42 7.06
CA GLU A 172 -15.32 -4.86 7.85
C GLU A 172 -14.91 -5.31 9.26
N LEU A 173 -13.78 -6.01 9.40
CA LEU A 173 -13.23 -6.43 10.70
C LEU A 173 -12.71 -5.25 11.53
N VAL A 174 -12.22 -4.18 10.89
CA VAL A 174 -11.73 -2.98 11.59
C VAL A 174 -12.88 -2.14 12.10
N ASP A 175 -13.97 -2.05 11.34
CA ASP A 175 -15.17 -1.29 11.73
C ASP A 175 -15.90 -1.99 12.89
N GLU A 176 -16.02 -3.33 12.87
CA GLU A 176 -16.56 -4.13 14.00
C GLU A 176 -15.69 -4.00 15.27
N GLU A 177 -14.36 -4.04 15.14
CA GLU A 177 -13.45 -3.85 16.29
C GLU A 177 -13.54 -2.42 16.87
N ALA A 178 -13.76 -1.40 16.03
CA ALA A 178 -13.87 -0.02 16.48
C ALA A 178 -15.14 0.24 17.30
N GLU A 179 -16.27 -0.37 16.90
CA GLU A 179 -17.55 -0.26 17.61
C GLU A 179 -17.48 -0.90 19.01
N ILE A 180 -16.79 -2.04 19.13
CA ILE A 180 -16.55 -2.72 20.41
C ILE A 180 -15.64 -1.89 21.34
N VAL A 181 -14.65 -1.18 20.79
CA VAL A 181 -13.69 -0.38 21.59
C VAL A 181 -14.33 0.88 22.15
N GLU A 182 -15.24 1.55 21.43
CA GLU A 182 -15.99 2.69 21.98
C GLU A 182 -16.88 2.29 23.16
N GLU A 183 -17.46 1.09 23.11
CA GLU A 183 -18.28 0.52 24.18
C GLU A 183 -17.45 0.21 25.45
N ILE A 184 -16.19 -0.22 25.26
CA ILE A 184 -15.26 -0.53 26.36
C ILE A 184 -14.66 0.75 26.99
N ILE A 185 -14.37 1.78 26.20
CA ILE A 185 -13.79 3.05 26.71
C ILE A 185 -14.79 3.80 27.60
N ALA A 186 -16.09 3.62 27.39
CA ALA A 186 -17.12 4.15 28.29
C ALA A 186 -17.10 3.52 29.70
N ALA A 187 -16.39 2.40 29.92
CA ALA A 187 -16.59 1.53 31.07
C ALA A 187 -15.48 1.49 32.14
N SER A 188 -14.31 2.16 32.03
CA SER A 188 -13.26 1.98 33.07
C SER A 188 -12.27 3.12 33.28
N ILE A 189 -12.18 3.58 34.54
CA ILE A 189 -11.08 4.39 35.12
C ILE A 189 -10.40 3.57 36.24
N SER A 190 -9.06 3.64 36.29
CA SER A 190 -8.15 3.50 37.45
C SER A 190 -7.27 2.24 37.65
N THR A 191 -5.97 2.56 37.82
CA THR A 191 -4.85 1.89 38.52
C THR A 191 -3.89 0.95 37.77
N GLN A 192 -2.60 1.32 37.84
CA GLN A 192 -1.41 0.61 37.32
C GLN A 192 -0.79 -0.36 38.34
N PRO A 193 -0.12 -1.41 37.84
CA PRO A 193 1.14 -1.91 38.40
C PRO A 193 2.26 -2.07 37.35
N ILE A 194 3.50 -2.21 37.85
CA ILE A 194 4.75 -2.42 37.10
C ILE A 194 4.75 -3.83 36.47
N TYR A 195 4.81 -3.91 35.14
CA TYR A 195 4.93 -5.17 34.39
C TYR A 195 6.28 -5.23 33.67
N THR A 196 6.96 -6.38 33.71
CA THR A 196 7.92 -6.73 32.66
C THR A 196 7.15 -6.87 31.37
N GLU A 197 7.21 -5.87 30.47
CA GLU A 197 6.46 -5.94 29.22
C GLU A 197 6.88 -7.18 28.42
N PRO A 198 5.91 -7.95 27.90
CA PRO A 198 6.19 -9.16 27.13
C PRO A 198 6.96 -8.81 25.85
N PHE A 199 7.76 -9.73 25.29
CA PHE A 199 8.51 -9.45 24.04
C PHE A 199 7.61 -9.21 22.83
N LYS A 200 6.43 -9.81 22.85
CA LYS A 200 5.41 -9.56 21.87
C LYS A 200 4.05 -9.44 22.53
N GLU A 201 3.17 -8.68 21.91
CA GLU A 201 1.79 -8.51 22.33
C GLU A 201 0.85 -8.79 21.16
N LYS A 202 -0.32 -9.33 21.47
CA LYS A 202 -1.40 -9.47 20.51
C LYS A 202 -2.20 -8.18 20.47
N ASN A 203 -2.49 -7.68 19.27
CA ASN A 203 -3.53 -6.66 19.12
C ASN A 203 -4.93 -7.31 19.26
N ALA A 204 -5.98 -6.47 19.18
CA ALA A 204 -7.37 -6.93 19.22
C ALA A 204 -7.67 -8.04 18.19
N SER A 205 -7.11 -7.92 16.99
CA SER A 205 -7.24 -8.90 15.90
C SER A 205 -6.41 -10.18 16.09
N GLY A 206 -5.77 -10.37 17.25
CA GLY A 206 -4.95 -11.55 17.56
C GLY A 206 -3.57 -11.58 16.89
N ASN A 207 -3.22 -10.57 16.08
CA ASN A 207 -1.92 -10.44 15.45
C ASN A 207 -0.86 -10.09 16.48
N GLU A 208 0.20 -10.88 16.48
CA GLU A 208 1.32 -10.74 17.40
C GLU A 208 2.36 -9.77 16.84
N PHE A 209 2.74 -8.77 17.64
CA PHE A 209 3.72 -7.75 17.31
C PHE A 209 4.77 -7.62 18.40
N TYR A 210 6.01 -7.27 18.02
CA TYR A 210 7.03 -6.89 18.98
C TYR A 210 6.60 -5.66 19.77
N THR A 211 6.73 -5.76 21.09
CA THR A 211 6.67 -4.61 22.00
C THR A 211 7.96 -3.81 21.91
N TRP A 212 8.05 -2.72 22.66
CA TRP A 212 9.31 -1.99 22.75
C TRP A 212 10.46 -2.88 23.28
N ASN A 213 10.22 -3.67 24.33
CA ASN A 213 11.18 -4.66 24.83
C ASN A 213 11.56 -5.70 23.76
N GLY A 214 10.60 -6.12 22.95
CA GLY A 214 10.81 -6.98 21.79
C GLY A 214 11.76 -6.39 20.76
N VAL A 215 11.52 -5.14 20.37
CA VAL A 215 12.34 -4.42 19.40
C VAL A 215 13.76 -4.17 19.93
N ARG A 216 13.89 -3.79 21.20
CA ARG A 216 15.18 -3.61 21.86
C ARG A 216 16.01 -4.89 21.81
N LYS A 217 15.44 -6.01 22.25
CA LYS A 217 16.12 -7.31 22.21
C LYS A 217 16.47 -7.75 20.80
N LEU A 218 15.57 -7.53 19.83
CA LEU A 218 15.83 -7.83 18.42
C LEU A 218 17.08 -7.10 17.90
N ILE A 219 17.26 -5.83 18.26
CA ILE A 219 18.43 -5.03 17.87
C ILE A 219 19.68 -5.50 18.61
N ASP A 220 19.59 -5.72 19.92
CA ASP A 220 20.72 -6.20 20.73
C ASP A 220 21.25 -7.56 20.21
N GLU A 221 20.37 -8.44 19.72
CA GLU A 221 20.72 -9.76 19.16
C GLU A 221 21.04 -9.74 17.65
N SER A 222 20.91 -8.60 16.98
CA SER A 222 21.06 -8.49 15.51
C SER A 222 22.50 -8.63 15.01
N GLY A 223 23.48 -8.41 15.88
CA GLY A 223 24.90 -8.33 15.52
C GLY A 223 25.31 -7.01 14.85
N PHE A 224 24.39 -6.03 14.71
CA PHE A 224 24.70 -4.70 14.20
C PHE A 224 25.28 -3.77 15.27
N CYS A 225 25.02 -4.04 16.56
CA CYS A 225 25.55 -3.25 17.66
C CYS A 225 27.01 -3.61 17.97
N GLU A 226 27.82 -2.58 18.22
CA GLU A 226 29.19 -2.75 18.68
C GLU A 226 29.26 -3.25 20.14
N THR A 227 30.43 -3.74 20.55
CA THR A 227 30.63 -4.20 21.94
C THR A 227 30.43 -3.04 22.93
N GLY A 228 29.45 -3.18 23.81
CA GLY A 228 29.09 -2.16 24.81
C GLY A 228 28.07 -1.12 24.33
N GLU A 229 27.63 -1.21 23.07
CA GLU A 229 26.52 -0.43 22.54
C GLU A 229 25.18 -1.04 23.01
N TYR A 230 24.20 -0.20 23.32
CA TYR A 230 22.86 -0.64 23.73
C TYR A 230 21.80 0.30 23.17
N VAL A 231 20.60 -0.23 22.94
CA VAL A 231 19.45 0.59 22.54
C VAL A 231 19.07 1.55 23.68
N ALA A 232 19.28 2.84 23.46
CA ALA A 232 19.05 3.89 24.44
C ALA A 232 17.58 4.29 24.52
N ASP A 233 16.95 4.51 23.37
CA ASP A 233 15.59 5.03 23.27
C ASP A 233 14.93 4.61 21.95
N GLY A 234 13.62 4.79 21.83
CA GLY A 234 12.90 4.52 20.60
C GLY A 234 11.55 5.18 20.49
N LEU A 235 11.05 5.21 19.26
CA LEU A 235 9.84 5.89 18.88
C LEU A 235 8.99 4.99 17.99
N LEU A 236 7.76 4.71 18.40
CA LEU A 236 6.78 4.07 17.53
C LEU A 236 6.31 5.09 16.49
N LEU A 237 6.80 4.97 15.27
CA LEU A 237 6.52 5.89 14.18
C LEU A 237 5.12 5.62 13.59
N PHE A 238 4.82 4.34 13.36
CA PHE A 238 3.64 3.91 12.61
C PHE A 238 2.99 2.69 13.24
N ARG A 239 1.66 2.66 13.27
CA ARG A 239 0.90 1.50 13.77
C ARG A 239 -0.38 1.30 12.98
N THR A 240 -0.61 0.07 12.53
CA THR A 240 -1.89 -0.47 12.05
C THR A 240 -2.16 -1.82 12.72
N VAL A 241 -3.27 -2.48 12.37
CA VAL A 241 -3.56 -3.86 12.81
C VAL A 241 -2.65 -4.91 12.16
N LYS A 242 -1.93 -4.55 11.10
CA LYS A 242 -1.04 -5.45 10.34
C LYS A 242 0.45 -5.10 10.43
N GLN A 243 0.79 -3.89 10.88
CA GLN A 243 2.16 -3.39 10.86
C GLN A 243 2.46 -2.44 12.02
N ARG A 244 3.69 -2.51 12.52
CA ARG A 244 4.33 -1.46 13.33
C ARG A 244 5.65 -1.06 12.71
N THR A 245 5.98 0.22 12.77
CA THR A 245 7.32 0.72 12.42
C THR A 245 7.89 1.46 13.61
N TRP A 246 9.06 1.04 14.06
CA TRP A 246 9.80 1.66 15.16
C TRP A 246 11.08 2.29 14.62
N PHE A 247 11.40 3.46 15.16
CA PHE A 247 12.77 3.94 15.21
C PHE A 247 13.36 3.61 16.57
N ALA A 248 14.62 3.21 16.59
CA ALA A 248 15.36 2.93 17.80
C ALA A 248 16.77 3.46 17.64
N VAL A 249 17.29 4.09 18.68
CA VAL A 249 18.64 4.65 18.68
C VAL A 249 19.51 3.92 19.69
N THR A 250 20.77 3.79 19.33
CA THR A 250 21.89 3.49 20.22
C THR A 250 22.78 4.71 20.30
N GLN A 251 23.93 4.61 20.98
CA GLN A 251 24.92 5.68 21.04
C GLN A 251 25.54 6.05 19.70
N ARG A 252 25.37 5.22 18.66
CA ARG A 252 26.06 5.40 17.39
C ARG A 252 25.19 5.14 16.17
N GLN A 253 24.01 4.59 16.34
CA GLN A 253 23.20 4.11 15.22
C GLN A 253 21.71 4.41 15.41
N LEU A 254 21.06 4.74 14.31
CA LEU A 254 19.60 4.76 14.18
C LEU A 254 19.17 3.50 13.45
N PHE A 255 18.18 2.80 13.98
CA PHE A 255 17.56 1.62 13.40
C PHE A 255 16.12 1.91 12.98
N CYS A 256 15.72 1.37 11.83
CA CYS A 256 14.31 1.27 11.46
C CYS A 256 13.86 -0.19 11.47
N VAL A 257 12.91 -0.50 12.34
CA VAL A 257 12.33 -1.83 12.50
C VAL A 257 10.90 -1.81 12.01
N LEU A 258 10.62 -2.57 10.94
CA LEU A 258 9.28 -2.78 10.40
C LEU A 258 8.80 -4.17 10.78
N ASP A 259 7.84 -4.22 11.70
CA ASP A 259 7.20 -5.42 12.18
C ASP A 259 5.83 -5.61 11.52
N GLY A 260 5.81 -6.34 10.41
CA GLY A 260 4.61 -6.74 9.69
C GLY A 260 4.72 -8.21 9.26
N GLU A 261 3.62 -8.79 8.80
CA GLU A 261 3.57 -10.22 8.46
C GLU A 261 4.65 -10.61 7.43
N LYS A 262 4.82 -9.81 6.38
CA LYS A 262 5.81 -10.06 5.33
C LYS A 262 7.25 -9.97 5.85
N THR A 263 7.57 -8.99 6.70
CA THR A 263 8.93 -8.82 7.24
C THR A 263 9.28 -9.90 8.25
N ARG A 264 8.32 -10.34 9.08
CA ARG A 264 8.47 -11.50 9.96
C ARG A 264 8.73 -12.78 9.18
N LYS A 265 7.92 -13.10 8.16
CA LYS A 265 8.10 -14.31 7.32
C LYS A 265 9.45 -14.35 6.60
N ARG A 266 9.98 -13.18 6.21
CA ARG A 266 11.27 -13.04 5.55
C ARG A 266 12.46 -12.95 6.50
N GLY A 267 12.23 -12.87 7.82
CA GLY A 267 13.28 -12.64 8.81
C GLY A 267 13.98 -11.27 8.65
N ARG A 268 13.35 -10.31 7.96
CA ARG A 268 13.93 -9.00 7.64
C ARG A 268 13.10 -7.92 8.33
N LEU A 269 13.20 -7.84 9.66
CA LEU A 269 12.50 -6.83 10.47
C LEU A 269 13.26 -5.51 10.51
N ILE A 270 14.57 -5.53 10.69
CA ILE A 270 15.44 -4.36 10.54
C ILE A 270 15.52 -4.03 9.04
N GLN A 271 14.95 -2.90 8.64
CA GLN A 271 14.90 -2.49 7.23
C GLN A 271 16.20 -1.82 6.81
N TRP A 272 16.73 -1.00 7.70
CA TRP A 272 18.02 -0.30 7.59
C TRP A 272 18.48 0.13 8.97
N HIS A 273 19.78 0.42 9.05
CA HIS A 273 20.40 1.13 10.16
C HIS A 273 21.41 2.12 9.58
N GLU A 274 21.63 3.24 10.26
CA GLU A 274 22.48 4.34 9.80
C GLU A 274 23.34 4.87 10.94
N SER A 275 24.59 5.25 10.66
CA SER A 275 25.51 5.79 11.66
C SER A 275 25.15 7.23 12.03
N LEU A 276 25.11 7.52 13.33
CA LEU A 276 24.85 8.86 13.90
C LEU A 276 26.09 9.77 13.91
N SER A 277 27.12 9.44 13.14
CA SER A 277 28.34 10.27 13.01
C SER A 277 28.10 11.62 12.33
N GLN A 278 26.92 11.84 11.74
CA GLN A 278 26.52 13.09 11.08
C GLN A 278 25.13 13.51 11.54
N ASN A 279 24.85 14.81 11.50
CA ASN A 279 23.53 15.34 11.78
C ASN A 279 22.56 14.91 10.67
N LEU A 280 21.63 14.01 10.97
CA LEU A 280 20.69 13.47 9.99
C LEU A 280 19.54 14.47 9.76
N PRO A 281 19.34 14.99 8.53
CA PRO A 281 18.22 15.88 8.26
C PRO A 281 16.89 15.14 8.45
N VAL A 282 16.01 15.70 9.28
CA VAL A 282 14.66 15.17 9.55
C VAL A 282 13.64 16.06 8.86
N ARG A 283 12.76 15.48 8.06
CA ARG A 283 11.66 16.19 7.40
C ARG A 283 10.38 15.36 7.44
N ALA A 284 9.34 15.87 8.09
CA ALA A 284 8.01 15.29 8.07
C ALA A 284 7.06 16.12 7.21
N ARG A 285 6.07 15.46 6.62
CA ARG A 285 4.99 16.13 5.89
C ARG A 285 3.68 15.39 6.03
N ASP A 286 2.60 16.15 6.08
CA ASP A 286 1.26 15.62 6.07
C ASP A 286 0.92 15.01 4.71
N ARG A 287 0.02 14.02 4.74
CA ARG A 287 -0.66 13.50 3.57
C ARG A 287 -2.13 13.91 3.62
N ALA A 288 -2.76 13.97 2.45
CA ALA A 288 -4.18 14.30 2.29
C ALA A 288 -5.11 13.31 3.02
N ASN A 289 -4.65 12.08 3.27
CA ASN A 289 -5.28 11.12 4.18
C ASN A 289 -5.14 11.57 5.65
N ALA A 290 -6.27 11.78 6.32
CA ALA A 290 -6.34 12.37 7.66
C ALA A 290 -5.62 11.59 8.78
N GLN A 291 -5.12 10.37 8.53
CA GLN A 291 -4.58 9.49 9.58
C GLN A 291 -3.08 9.14 9.45
N THR A 292 -2.40 9.48 8.35
CA THR A 292 -0.96 9.20 8.16
C THR A 292 -0.18 10.36 7.56
N GLY A 293 1.12 10.42 7.81
CA GLY A 293 2.05 11.35 7.18
C GLY A 293 3.32 10.63 6.67
N LEU A 294 4.26 11.38 6.09
CA LEU A 294 5.56 10.88 5.64
C LEU A 294 6.70 11.51 6.43
N LEU A 295 7.73 10.73 6.71
CA LEU A 295 8.96 11.12 7.39
C LEU A 295 10.17 10.73 6.53
N ASN A 296 11.09 11.66 6.38
CA ASN A 296 12.41 11.45 5.83
C ASN A 296 13.45 11.65 6.94
N VAL A 297 14.45 10.77 7.01
CA VAL A 297 15.62 10.91 7.89
C VAL A 297 16.87 10.57 7.08
N GLY A 298 17.75 11.56 6.88
CA GLY A 298 18.93 11.38 6.03
C GLY A 298 18.55 10.97 4.61
N THR A 299 19.14 9.87 4.13
CA THR A 299 18.85 9.27 2.82
C THR A 299 17.61 8.36 2.83
N HIS A 300 17.00 8.12 3.99
CA HIS A 300 15.83 7.25 4.13
C HIS A 300 14.55 8.08 4.03
N VAL A 301 13.90 8.00 2.86
CA VAL A 301 12.74 8.82 2.52
C VAL A 301 11.43 8.04 2.54
N ASN A 302 10.32 8.77 2.69
CA ASN A 302 8.94 8.29 2.58
C ASN A 302 8.53 7.23 3.62
N TRP A 303 9.07 7.30 4.84
CA TRP A 303 8.61 6.46 5.94
C TRP A 303 7.26 6.92 6.46
N LEU A 304 6.29 6.02 6.54
CA LEU A 304 4.98 6.36 7.08
C LEU A 304 5.07 6.64 8.58
N TYR A 305 4.33 7.65 9.04
CA TYR A 305 4.01 7.85 10.44
C TYR A 305 2.50 7.97 10.65
N SER A 306 2.00 7.61 11.83
CA SER A 306 0.58 7.69 12.15
C SER A 306 0.24 9.02 12.81
N LYS A 307 -0.73 9.79 12.27
CA LYS A 307 -1.13 11.09 12.85
C LYS A 307 -1.77 10.98 14.24
N ARG A 308 -2.38 9.82 14.54
CA ARG A 308 -2.88 9.49 15.89
C ARG A 308 -1.76 9.34 16.93
N LEU A 309 -0.54 9.02 16.49
CA LEU A 309 0.64 8.93 17.35
C LEU A 309 1.36 10.29 17.38
N HIS A 310 1.42 10.97 16.23
CA HIS A 310 2.19 12.19 15.99
C HIS A 310 1.30 13.24 15.33
N LYS A 311 0.76 14.20 16.09
CA LYS A 311 -0.38 15.01 15.63
C LYS A 311 -0.04 15.97 14.49
N SER A 312 1.22 16.37 14.37
CA SER A 312 1.68 17.25 13.30
C SER A 312 3.08 16.89 12.80
N PRO A 313 3.42 17.25 11.55
CA PRO A 313 4.77 17.07 11.02
C PRO A 313 5.85 17.71 11.91
N GLY A 314 5.63 18.95 12.36
CA GLY A 314 6.60 19.66 13.21
C GLY A 314 6.81 19.00 14.57
N GLU A 315 5.75 18.43 15.16
CA GLU A 315 5.86 17.66 16.41
C GLU A 315 6.71 16.40 16.20
N LEU A 316 6.46 15.65 15.11
CA LEU A 316 7.25 14.47 14.79
C LEU A 316 8.72 14.79 14.51
N GLU A 317 8.99 15.85 13.75
CA GLU A 317 10.35 16.33 13.49
C GLU A 317 11.09 16.61 14.82
N ALA A 318 10.43 17.28 15.77
CA ALA A 318 11.00 17.55 17.09
C ALA A 318 11.23 16.26 17.89
N GLN A 319 10.29 15.32 17.88
CA GLN A 319 10.44 14.04 18.58
C GLN A 319 11.59 13.19 18.02
N VAL A 320 11.71 13.11 16.69
CA VAL A 320 12.80 12.36 16.04
C VAL A 320 14.13 13.06 16.25
N THR A 321 14.17 14.40 16.17
CA THR A 321 15.40 15.16 16.47
C THR A 321 15.86 14.90 17.91
N LYS A 322 14.94 14.96 18.88
CA LYS A 322 15.23 14.63 20.27
C LYS A 322 15.67 13.18 20.46
N LEU A 323 15.06 12.24 19.72
CA LEU A 323 15.47 10.84 19.73
C LEU A 323 16.94 10.70 19.27
N LEU A 324 17.34 11.43 18.23
CA LEU A 324 18.72 11.43 17.73
C LEU A 324 19.70 12.10 18.71
N GLU A 325 19.26 13.10 19.47
CA GLU A 325 20.06 13.74 20.52
C GLU A 325 20.23 12.88 21.78
N ASN A 326 19.29 11.95 22.02
CA ASN A 326 19.31 11.00 23.14
C ASN A 326 20.23 9.77 22.89
N ALA A 327 20.88 9.71 21.73
CA ALA A 327 21.85 8.69 21.36
C ALA A 327 23.12 8.77 22.21
#